data_AF-A0A091EHI2-F1
#
_entry.id   AF-A0A091EHI2-F1
#
_cell.length_a   1.000
_cell.length_b   1.000
_cell.length_c   1.000
_cell.angle_alpha   90.00
_cell.angle_beta   90.00
_cell.angle_gamma   90.00
#
_symmetry.space_group_name_H-M   'P 1'
#
loop_
_entity.id
_entity.type
_entity.pdbx_description
1 polymer ?
#
loop_
_entity_poly.entity_id
_entity_poly.type
_entity_poly.pdbx_seq_one_letter_code
_entity_poly.pdbx_strand_id
1 'polypeptide(L)'
;LQVRGPGLGVVGVSKGAEVALAMAAFLPQVAATVWINGTAFLHGNPLVYKELRIPPIPYYTERVLFTELGAMDNSAIFADPRDPAYCASAIPVEKIRGKVLFVVGEADRSFNSKLFAELALARMPPESGRILSYPGAGHLIEPPGSPLCSNSSIRGTPRPVAWGGEPQPHARAQEDSWQEILQFLELQLGSVAAMKL
;
A
#
# COMPACT_ATOMS: atom_id res chain seq x y z
N LEU A 1 21.15 6.20 18.33
CA LEU A 1 20.24 6.58 17.22
C LEU A 1 19.34 7.71 17.72
N GLN A 2 19.38 8.89 17.08
CA GLN A 2 18.48 10.00 17.40
C GLN A 2 17.53 10.22 16.22
N VAL A 3 16.25 10.49 16.51
CA VAL A 3 15.25 10.86 15.49
C VAL A 3 15.30 12.37 15.31
N ARG A 4 15.51 12.85 14.08
CA ARG A 4 15.70 14.28 13.78
C ARG A 4 14.45 15.13 14.02
N GLY A 5 13.27 14.65 13.60
CA GLY A 5 12.03 15.45 13.61
C GLY A 5 12.07 16.63 12.61
N PRO A 6 11.05 17.50 12.60
CA PRO A 6 9.85 17.50 13.45
C PRO A 6 8.76 16.51 12.99
N GLY A 7 8.87 15.98 11.76
CA GLY A 7 7.94 15.01 11.19
C GLY A 7 8.55 13.62 11.01
N LEU A 8 7.71 12.64 10.70
CA LEU A 8 8.06 11.24 10.50
C LEU A 8 7.69 10.76 9.09
N GLY A 9 8.53 9.89 8.55
CA GLY A 9 8.18 9.05 7.41
C GLY A 9 7.51 7.76 7.87
N VAL A 10 6.45 7.35 7.18
CA VAL A 10 5.80 6.06 7.42
C VAL A 10 5.83 5.26 6.12
N VAL A 11 6.35 4.04 6.18
CA VAL A 11 6.38 3.10 5.07
C VAL A 11 5.47 1.93 5.43
N GLY A 12 4.54 1.60 4.54
CA GLY A 12 3.62 0.49 4.73
C GLY A 12 3.43 -0.32 3.45
N VAL A 13 3.31 -1.64 3.62
CA VAL A 13 2.97 -2.60 2.56
C VAL A 13 1.62 -3.23 2.88
N SER A 14 0.77 -3.49 1.88
CA SER A 14 -0.49 -4.21 2.05
C SER A 14 -1.41 -3.52 3.08
N LYS A 15 -1.92 -4.26 4.07
CA LYS A 15 -2.69 -3.68 5.19
C LYS A 15 -1.90 -2.59 5.94
N GLY A 16 -0.57 -2.70 6.01
CA GLY A 16 0.28 -1.67 6.59
C GLY A 16 0.25 -0.36 5.80
N ALA A 17 0.07 -0.42 4.47
CA ALA A 17 -0.09 0.76 3.63
C ALA A 17 -1.45 1.45 3.87
N GLU A 18 -2.53 0.69 4.04
CA GLU A 18 -3.84 1.22 4.45
C GLU A 18 -3.73 1.97 5.79
N VAL A 19 -3.03 1.39 6.78
CA VAL A 19 -2.77 2.01 8.07
C VAL A 19 -1.88 3.26 7.93
N ALA A 20 -0.82 3.20 7.12
CA ALA A 20 0.07 4.33 6.89
C ALA A 20 -0.67 5.52 6.27
N LEU A 21 -1.58 5.27 5.33
CA LEU A 21 -2.41 6.31 4.71
C LEU A 21 -3.41 6.91 5.71
N ALA A 22 -4.01 6.07 6.57
CA ALA A 22 -4.86 6.57 7.66
C ALA A 22 -4.05 7.41 8.66
N MET A 23 -2.84 6.97 9.03
CA MET A 23 -1.94 7.76 9.89
C MET A 23 -1.64 9.12 9.27
N ALA A 24 -1.36 9.17 7.96
CA ALA A 24 -1.11 10.43 7.24
C ALA A 24 -2.30 11.40 7.30
N ALA A 25 -3.52 10.87 7.30
CA ALA A 25 -4.75 11.67 7.34
C ALA A 25 -5.10 12.19 8.74
N PHE A 26 -4.70 11.48 9.81
CA PHE A 26 -5.12 11.79 11.18
C PHE A 26 -4.00 12.28 12.11
N LEU A 27 -2.74 11.98 11.80
CA LEU A 27 -1.60 12.33 12.65
C LEU A 27 -0.79 13.45 12.00
N PRO A 28 -0.78 14.67 12.59
CA PRO A 28 -0.12 15.82 11.99
C PRO A 28 1.41 15.69 11.90
N GLN A 29 2.01 14.72 12.59
CA GLN A 29 3.45 14.46 12.57
C GLN A 29 3.90 13.67 11.32
N VAL A 30 2.98 13.07 10.57
CA VAL A 30 3.34 12.30 9.36
C VAL A 30 3.60 13.26 8.21
N ALA A 31 4.88 13.41 7.85
CA ALA A 31 5.32 14.32 6.79
C ALA A 31 5.46 13.62 5.43
N ALA A 32 5.80 12.32 5.44
CA ALA A 32 5.99 11.52 4.25
C ALA A 32 5.36 10.15 4.44
N THR A 33 4.64 9.66 3.43
CA THR A 33 4.04 8.32 3.44
C THR A 33 4.44 7.56 2.20
N VAL A 34 5.01 6.38 2.37
CA VAL A 34 5.25 5.42 1.29
C VAL A 34 4.22 4.32 1.44
N TRP A 35 3.39 4.20 0.41
CA TRP A 35 2.26 3.30 0.35
C TRP A 35 2.56 2.25 -0.72
N ILE A 36 2.72 0.98 -0.34
CA ILE A 36 3.07 -0.11 -1.26
C ILE A 36 1.90 -1.10 -1.30
N ASN A 37 1.26 -1.25 -2.47
CA ASN A 37 0.17 -2.20 -2.71
C ASN A 37 -0.89 -2.26 -1.59
N GLY A 38 -1.45 -1.12 -1.21
CA GLY A 38 -2.46 -1.03 -0.15
C GLY A 38 -3.90 -0.86 -0.65
N THR A 39 -4.79 -0.57 0.30
CA THR A 39 -6.13 -0.07 0.03
C THR A 39 -6.24 1.40 0.46
N ALA A 40 -7.09 2.16 -0.24
CA ALA A 40 -7.44 3.56 0.11
C ALA A 40 -8.77 3.68 0.87
N PHE A 41 -9.40 2.53 1.12
CA PHE A 41 -10.66 2.34 1.82
C PHE A 41 -10.44 1.22 2.84
N LEU A 42 -11.02 1.34 4.02
CA LEU A 42 -10.85 0.36 5.09
C LEU A 42 -11.48 -0.97 4.66
N HIS A 43 -10.71 -2.06 4.70
CA HIS A 43 -11.20 -3.41 4.40
C HIS A 43 -11.08 -4.36 5.59
N GLY A 44 -12.09 -5.19 5.80
CA GLY A 44 -12.15 -6.23 6.83
C GLY A 44 -12.36 -5.73 8.26
N ASN A 45 -11.53 -4.79 8.72
CA ASN A 45 -11.57 -4.25 10.08
C ASN A 45 -11.87 -2.74 10.10
N PRO A 46 -12.74 -2.26 11.01
CA PRO A 46 -12.97 -0.82 11.17
C PRO A 46 -11.69 -0.13 11.65
N LEU A 47 -11.52 1.13 11.25
CA LEU A 47 -10.58 2.03 11.91
C LEU A 47 -11.30 2.73 13.06
N VAL A 48 -10.69 2.69 14.25
CA VAL A 48 -11.14 3.45 15.41
C VAL A 48 -10.00 4.36 15.86
N TYR A 49 -10.25 5.66 15.92
CA TYR A 49 -9.29 6.65 16.38
C TYR A 49 -10.01 7.72 17.22
N LYS A 50 -9.85 7.65 18.55
CA LYS A 50 -10.66 8.44 19.50
C LYS A 50 -12.16 8.18 19.24
N GLU A 51 -12.96 9.22 19.09
CA GLU A 51 -14.39 9.15 18.75
C GLU A 51 -14.66 8.85 17.26
N LEU A 52 -13.64 8.88 16.39
CA LEU A 52 -13.80 8.58 14.97
C LEU A 52 -13.88 7.07 14.75
N ARG A 53 -14.89 6.64 13.99
CA ARG A 53 -15.02 5.27 13.49
C ARG A 53 -15.24 5.27 11.98
N ILE A 54 -14.33 4.66 11.23
CA ILE A 54 -14.52 4.39 9.80
C ILE A 54 -14.89 2.91 9.63
N PRO A 55 -16.08 2.59 9.08
CA PRO A 55 -16.49 1.22 8.86
C PRO A 55 -15.61 0.54 7.79
N PRO A 56 -15.43 -0.78 7.84
CA PRO A 56 -14.77 -1.51 6.78
C PRO A 56 -15.75 -1.87 5.66
N ILE A 57 -15.22 -1.99 4.46
CA ILE A 57 -15.78 -2.82 3.39
C ILE A 57 -15.54 -4.29 3.78
N PRO A 58 -16.57 -5.16 3.79
CA PRO A 58 -16.40 -6.57 4.11
C PRO A 58 -15.65 -7.32 3.01
N TYR A 59 -14.98 -8.41 3.37
CA TYR A 59 -14.46 -9.37 2.40
C TYR A 59 -15.57 -10.35 1.98
N TYR A 60 -15.67 -10.58 0.69
CA TYR A 60 -16.59 -11.56 0.11
C TYR A 60 -15.85 -12.86 -0.17
N THR A 61 -15.68 -13.69 0.88
CA THR A 61 -14.87 -14.92 0.79
C THR A 61 -15.47 -15.94 -0.16
N GLU A 62 -16.76 -15.88 -0.46
CA GLU A 62 -17.43 -16.70 -1.47
C GLU A 62 -16.96 -16.39 -2.90
N ARG A 63 -16.29 -15.25 -3.11
CA ARG A 63 -15.73 -14.83 -4.41
C ARG A 63 -14.26 -15.24 -4.59
N VAL A 64 -13.68 -15.97 -3.64
CA VAL A 64 -12.29 -16.42 -3.76
C VAL A 64 -12.09 -17.23 -5.04
N LEU A 65 -11.02 -16.93 -5.76
CA LEU A 65 -10.63 -17.65 -6.96
C LEU A 65 -9.50 -18.61 -6.63
N PHE A 66 -9.33 -19.63 -7.46
CA PHE A 66 -8.22 -20.56 -7.35
C PHE A 66 -7.41 -20.53 -8.65
N THR A 67 -6.09 -20.46 -8.51
CA THR A 67 -5.17 -20.64 -9.63
C THR A 67 -5.20 -22.09 -10.12
N GLU A 68 -4.63 -22.37 -11.29
CA GLU A 68 -4.50 -23.75 -11.79
C GLU A 68 -3.78 -24.70 -10.82
N LEU A 69 -2.84 -24.15 -10.03
CA LEU A 69 -2.10 -24.89 -9.00
C LEU A 69 -2.85 -24.95 -7.65
N GLY A 70 -4.08 -24.43 -7.58
CA GLY A 70 -4.94 -24.49 -6.40
C GLY A 70 -4.59 -23.49 -5.29
N ALA A 71 -3.74 -22.49 -5.57
CA ALA A 71 -3.50 -21.36 -4.65
C ALA A 71 -4.70 -20.40 -4.68
N MET A 72 -4.97 -19.73 -3.57
CA MET A 72 -6.04 -18.74 -3.46
C MET A 72 -5.63 -17.43 -4.10
N ASP A 73 -6.45 -16.95 -5.02
CA ASP A 73 -6.38 -15.61 -5.59
C ASP A 73 -7.48 -14.77 -4.93
N ASN A 74 -7.04 -13.77 -4.17
CA ASN A 74 -7.92 -12.94 -3.35
C ASN A 74 -8.48 -11.75 -4.13
N SER A 75 -8.07 -11.52 -5.39
CA SER A 75 -8.41 -10.31 -6.13
C SER A 75 -9.92 -10.01 -6.18
N ALA A 76 -10.76 -11.05 -6.24
CA ALA A 76 -12.22 -10.93 -6.31
C ALA A 76 -12.93 -10.85 -4.94
N ILE A 77 -12.23 -11.06 -3.81
CA ILE A 77 -12.83 -10.96 -2.47
C ILE A 77 -13.01 -9.51 -2.02
N PHE A 78 -12.23 -8.60 -2.60
CA PHE A 78 -12.32 -7.16 -2.33
C PHE A 78 -13.49 -6.58 -3.11
N ALA A 79 -14.45 -5.98 -2.42
CA ALA A 79 -15.54 -5.27 -3.07
C ALA A 79 -15.00 -4.08 -3.87
N ASP A 80 -15.75 -3.66 -4.90
CA ASP A 80 -15.40 -2.46 -5.64
C ASP A 80 -15.55 -1.23 -4.71
N PRO A 81 -14.46 -0.51 -4.38
CA PRO A 81 -14.53 0.65 -3.49
C PRO A 81 -15.28 1.85 -4.10
N ARG A 82 -15.63 1.80 -5.39
CA ARG A 82 -16.40 2.86 -6.07
C ARG A 82 -17.90 2.75 -5.85
N ASP A 83 -18.39 1.64 -5.29
CA ASP A 83 -19.80 1.51 -4.92
C ASP A 83 -20.16 2.63 -3.91
N PRO A 84 -21.17 3.47 -4.19
CA PRO A 84 -21.61 4.53 -3.28
C PRO A 84 -21.94 4.04 -1.86
N ALA A 85 -22.32 2.76 -1.70
CA ALA A 85 -22.56 2.15 -0.38
C ALA A 85 -21.31 2.15 0.52
N TYR A 86 -20.11 2.23 -0.07
CA TYR A 86 -18.83 2.21 0.65
C TYR A 86 -18.15 3.57 0.78
N CYS A 87 -18.83 4.67 0.45
CA CYS A 87 -18.26 6.01 0.55
C CYS A 87 -17.77 6.34 1.99
N ALA A 88 -18.48 5.82 3.01
CA ALA A 88 -18.13 6.01 4.41
C ALA A 88 -16.85 5.26 4.82
N SER A 89 -16.39 4.27 4.03
CA SER A 89 -15.18 3.48 4.30
C SER A 89 -13.91 4.12 3.74
N ALA A 90 -14.01 5.25 3.03
CA ALA A 90 -12.88 5.93 2.43
C ALA A 90 -11.95 6.55 3.47
N ILE A 91 -10.63 6.37 3.31
CA ILE A 91 -9.65 7.17 4.07
C ILE A 91 -9.74 8.62 3.57
N PRO A 92 -9.80 9.63 4.46
CA PRO A 92 -9.94 11.04 4.08
C PRO A 92 -8.59 11.62 3.62
N VAL A 93 -8.10 11.13 2.49
CA VAL A 93 -6.81 11.50 1.91
C VAL A 93 -6.71 12.98 1.54
N GLU A 94 -7.86 13.64 1.33
CA GLU A 94 -7.95 15.09 1.12
C GLU A 94 -7.44 15.91 2.31
N LYS A 95 -7.34 15.31 3.51
CA LYS A 95 -6.85 15.95 4.74
C LYS A 95 -5.36 15.76 4.98
N ILE A 96 -4.68 14.95 4.16
CA ILE A 96 -3.26 14.66 4.31
C ILE A 96 -2.46 15.95 4.06
N ARG A 97 -1.62 16.33 5.04
CA ARG A 97 -0.72 17.49 4.96
C ARG A 97 0.64 17.15 4.37
N GLY A 98 1.09 15.92 4.61
CA GLY A 98 2.36 15.39 4.08
C GLY A 98 2.26 15.03 2.59
N LYS A 99 3.34 14.46 2.06
CA LYS A 99 3.36 13.89 0.72
C LYS A 99 3.17 12.37 0.75
N VAL A 100 2.60 11.80 -0.31
CA VAL A 100 2.41 10.35 -0.45
C VAL A 100 3.04 9.84 -1.74
N LEU A 101 3.89 8.83 -1.63
CA LEU A 101 4.37 8.04 -2.75
C LEU A 101 3.61 6.71 -2.78
N PHE A 102 2.84 6.49 -3.85
CA PHE A 102 2.17 5.21 -4.10
C PHE A 102 3.07 4.34 -4.97
N VAL A 103 3.29 3.10 -4.56
CA VAL A 103 4.07 2.08 -5.27
C VAL A 103 3.13 0.91 -5.54
N VAL A 104 2.88 0.62 -6.81
CA VAL A 104 1.91 -0.42 -7.21
C VAL A 104 2.53 -1.45 -8.15
N GLY A 105 2.25 -2.72 -7.87
CA GLY A 105 2.46 -3.82 -8.80
C GLY A 105 1.19 -4.08 -9.59
N GLU A 106 1.26 -4.03 -10.92
CA GLU A 106 0.06 -4.24 -11.76
C GLU A 106 -0.35 -5.71 -11.87
N ALA A 107 0.53 -6.64 -11.48
CA ALA A 107 0.26 -8.07 -11.40
C ALA A 107 -0.06 -8.54 -9.96
N ASP A 108 -0.50 -7.63 -9.09
CA ASP A 108 -0.97 -7.92 -7.74
C ASP A 108 -2.19 -8.86 -7.77
N ARG A 109 -2.08 -10.01 -7.10
CA ARG A 109 -3.13 -11.04 -6.98
C ARG A 109 -3.87 -11.02 -5.65
N SER A 110 -3.55 -10.06 -4.77
CA SER A 110 -4.33 -9.79 -3.56
C SER A 110 -5.54 -8.95 -3.87
N PHE A 111 -5.36 -7.85 -4.61
CA PHE A 111 -6.39 -6.90 -5.04
C PHE A 111 -5.82 -5.93 -6.07
N ASN A 112 -6.67 -5.13 -6.71
CA ASN A 112 -6.25 -4.12 -7.67
C ASN A 112 -5.63 -2.89 -6.97
N SER A 113 -4.36 -2.99 -6.58
CA SER A 113 -3.60 -1.92 -5.92
C SER A 113 -3.54 -0.62 -6.73
N LYS A 114 -3.47 -0.71 -8.06
CA LYS A 114 -3.47 0.46 -8.96
C LYS A 114 -4.76 1.25 -8.86
N LEU A 115 -5.91 0.58 -8.91
CA LEU A 115 -7.22 1.22 -8.73
C LEU A 115 -7.30 1.98 -7.40
N PHE A 116 -6.85 1.38 -6.30
CA PHE A 116 -6.86 2.04 -5.00
C PHE A 116 -5.96 3.27 -4.95
N ALA A 117 -4.76 3.21 -5.54
CA ALA A 117 -3.85 4.34 -5.63
C ALA A 117 -4.44 5.49 -6.48
N GLU A 118 -5.05 5.18 -7.62
CA GLU A 118 -5.71 6.17 -8.50
C GLU A 118 -6.88 6.86 -7.79
N LEU A 119 -7.73 6.10 -7.09
CA LEU A 119 -8.86 6.65 -6.33
C LEU A 119 -8.42 7.50 -5.12
N ALA A 120 -7.28 7.18 -4.51
CA ALA A 120 -6.68 8.03 -3.48
C ALA A 120 -6.18 9.33 -4.11
N LEU A 121 -5.32 9.23 -5.14
CA LEU A 121 -4.70 10.38 -5.78
C LEU A 121 -5.74 11.37 -6.34
N ALA A 122 -6.84 10.87 -6.90
CA ALA A 122 -7.93 11.71 -7.44
C ALA A 122 -8.64 12.57 -6.38
N ARG A 123 -8.58 12.19 -5.09
CA ARG A 123 -9.16 12.95 -3.97
C ARG A 123 -8.13 13.78 -3.21
N MET A 124 -6.85 13.55 -3.46
CA MET A 124 -5.77 14.26 -2.77
C MET A 124 -5.58 15.69 -3.30
N PRO A 125 -5.05 16.62 -2.50
CA PRO A 125 -4.66 17.93 -2.99
C PRO A 125 -3.69 17.84 -4.17
N PRO A 126 -3.72 18.77 -5.14
CA PRO A 126 -2.76 18.79 -6.25
C PRO A 126 -1.31 18.69 -5.75
N GLU A 127 -0.49 17.92 -6.48
CA GLU A 127 0.94 17.72 -6.19
C GLU A 127 1.27 17.08 -4.82
N SER A 128 0.27 16.61 -4.06
CA SER A 128 0.50 15.98 -2.74
C SER A 128 0.84 14.49 -2.81
N GLY A 129 0.73 13.87 -3.99
CA GLY A 129 1.22 12.51 -4.20
C GLY A 129 1.48 12.18 -5.66
N ARG A 130 2.10 11.01 -5.90
CA ARG A 130 2.35 10.43 -7.22
C ARG A 130 2.37 8.90 -7.16
N ILE A 131 2.16 8.25 -8.30
CA ILE A 131 2.13 6.79 -8.43
C ILE A 131 3.35 6.33 -9.24
N LEU A 132 4.03 5.31 -8.70
CA LEU A 132 4.96 4.45 -9.41
C LEU A 132 4.24 3.14 -9.72
N SER A 133 4.08 2.84 -11.00
CA SER A 133 3.32 1.67 -11.46
C SER A 133 4.24 0.71 -12.20
N TYR A 134 4.30 -0.54 -11.73
CA TYR A 134 5.22 -1.55 -12.23
C TYR A 134 4.47 -2.72 -12.88
N PRO A 135 4.41 -2.76 -14.23
CA PRO A 135 3.91 -3.91 -14.96
C PRO A 135 4.65 -5.20 -14.59
N GLY A 136 3.91 -6.28 -14.36
CA GLY A 136 4.49 -7.57 -14.00
C GLY A 136 5.03 -7.68 -12.57
N ALA A 137 4.97 -6.62 -11.74
CA ALA A 137 5.26 -6.72 -10.31
C ALA A 137 4.02 -7.16 -9.51
N GLY A 138 4.25 -7.95 -8.47
CA GLY A 138 3.20 -8.55 -7.63
C GLY A 138 2.93 -7.75 -6.37
N HIS A 139 2.25 -8.37 -5.41
CA HIS A 139 1.85 -7.75 -4.15
C HIS A 139 3.03 -7.41 -3.23
N LEU A 140 4.01 -8.31 -3.11
CA LEU A 140 5.10 -8.23 -2.14
C LEU A 140 6.34 -7.54 -2.73
N ILE A 141 6.29 -6.22 -2.93
CA ILE A 141 7.45 -5.43 -3.37
C ILE A 141 8.39 -5.18 -2.19
N GLU A 142 9.30 -6.12 -1.97
CA GLU A 142 10.32 -6.10 -0.91
C GLU A 142 11.59 -5.31 -1.31
N PRO A 143 12.57 -5.10 -0.40
CA PRO A 143 13.84 -4.47 -0.75
C PRO A 143 14.63 -5.22 -1.85
N PRO A 144 15.53 -4.52 -2.58
CA PRO A 144 16.28 -5.10 -3.71
C PRO A 144 17.04 -6.37 -3.33
N GLY A 145 17.06 -7.34 -4.25
CA GLY A 145 17.71 -8.64 -4.05
C GLY A 145 16.86 -9.67 -3.30
N SER A 146 15.67 -9.29 -2.81
CA SER A 146 14.72 -10.24 -2.21
C SER A 146 14.11 -11.12 -3.31
N PRO A 147 14.13 -12.46 -3.18
CA PRO A 147 13.56 -13.33 -4.21
C PRO A 147 12.04 -13.17 -4.28
N LEU A 148 11.50 -13.23 -5.50
CA LEU A 148 10.05 -13.26 -5.71
C LEU A 148 9.42 -14.45 -4.99
N CYS A 149 8.45 -14.16 -4.13
CA CYS A 149 7.56 -15.16 -3.54
C CYS A 149 6.18 -15.06 -4.20
N SER A 150 5.96 -15.79 -5.30
CA SER A 150 4.68 -15.74 -6.02
C SER A 150 3.52 -16.39 -5.26
N ASN A 151 3.80 -17.36 -4.38
CA ASN A 151 2.81 -18.02 -3.55
C ASN A 151 3.40 -18.38 -2.18
N SER A 152 2.65 -18.16 -1.11
CA SER A 152 3.03 -18.65 0.23
C SER A 152 1.83 -18.94 1.12
N SER A 153 2.03 -19.81 2.11
CA SER A 153 1.03 -20.05 3.15
C SER A 153 1.07 -18.91 4.16
N ILE A 154 -0.10 -18.35 4.46
CA ILE A 154 -0.26 -17.39 5.56
C ILE A 154 -1.09 -18.00 6.69
N ARG A 155 -0.89 -17.51 7.92
CA ARG A 155 -1.69 -17.97 9.06
C ARG A 155 -3.16 -17.63 8.83
N GLY A 156 -4.03 -18.62 9.06
CA GLY A 156 -5.48 -18.45 8.96
C GLY A 156 -6.06 -18.75 7.58
N THR A 157 -5.23 -19.02 6.56
CA THR A 157 -5.73 -19.46 5.24
C THR A 157 -5.62 -20.97 5.07
N PRO A 158 -6.63 -21.64 4.49
CA PRO A 158 -6.61 -23.09 4.31
C PRO A 158 -5.64 -23.55 3.20
N ARG A 159 -5.20 -22.64 2.33
CA ARG A 159 -4.34 -22.90 1.16
C ARG A 159 -3.34 -21.76 0.98
N PRO A 160 -2.22 -21.98 0.27
CA PRO A 160 -1.32 -20.91 -0.12
C PRO A 160 -2.06 -19.79 -0.87
N VAL A 161 -1.64 -18.54 -0.65
CA VAL A 161 -2.16 -17.34 -1.32
C VAL A 161 -1.23 -16.99 -2.47
N ALA A 162 -1.81 -16.61 -3.61
CA ALA A 162 -1.10 -16.05 -4.75
C ALA A 162 -0.87 -14.55 -4.55
N TRP A 163 0.39 -14.14 -4.62
CA TRP A 163 0.81 -12.73 -4.52
C TRP A 163 1.03 -12.10 -5.90
N GLY A 164 1.16 -12.93 -6.93
CA GLY A 164 1.42 -12.50 -8.30
C GLY A 164 2.86 -12.04 -8.53
N GLY A 165 3.08 -11.40 -9.67
CA GLY A 165 4.39 -10.98 -10.14
C GLY A 165 5.14 -12.00 -10.99
N GLU A 166 6.00 -11.48 -11.88
CA GLU A 166 6.91 -12.22 -12.75
C GLU A 166 8.37 -12.00 -12.28
N PRO A 167 9.27 -12.99 -12.33
CA PRO A 167 10.59 -12.89 -11.71
C PRO A 167 11.40 -11.65 -12.10
N GLN A 168 11.56 -11.39 -13.41
CA GLN A 168 12.39 -10.27 -13.88
C GLN A 168 11.71 -8.91 -13.68
N PRO A 169 10.44 -8.68 -14.09
CA PRO A 169 9.76 -7.41 -13.84
C PRO A 169 9.67 -7.07 -12.35
N HIS A 170 9.40 -8.07 -11.51
CA HIS A 170 9.30 -7.87 -10.06
C HIS A 170 10.64 -7.45 -9.45
N ALA A 171 11.74 -8.12 -9.80
CA ALA A 171 13.06 -7.74 -9.31
C ALA A 171 13.44 -6.30 -9.71
N ARG A 172 13.15 -5.90 -10.96
CA ARG A 172 13.36 -4.51 -11.42
C ARG A 172 12.51 -3.51 -10.65
N ALA A 173 11.26 -3.86 -10.35
CA ALA A 173 10.37 -3.02 -9.56
C ALA A 173 10.91 -2.80 -8.13
N GLN A 174 11.47 -3.83 -7.50
CA GLN A 174 12.11 -3.71 -6.18
C GLN A 174 13.34 -2.77 -6.23
N GLU A 175 14.20 -2.93 -7.24
CA GLU A 175 15.38 -2.07 -7.44
C GLU A 175 15.01 -0.60 -7.65
N ASP A 176 14.09 -0.34 -8.59
CA ASP A 176 13.68 1.01 -8.95
C ASP A 176 12.89 1.69 -7.81
N SER A 177 11.86 1.02 -7.29
CA SER A 177 11.04 1.59 -6.22
C SER A 177 11.86 1.88 -4.96
N TRP A 178 12.88 1.08 -4.65
CA TRP A 178 13.77 1.36 -3.53
C TRP A 178 14.51 2.67 -3.68
N GLN A 179 15.08 2.96 -4.86
CA GLN A 179 15.76 4.22 -5.13
C GLN A 179 14.78 5.40 -5.05
N GLU A 180 13.59 5.25 -5.63
CA GLU A 180 12.54 6.26 -5.58
C GLU A 180 12.04 6.55 -4.16
N ILE A 181 11.89 5.50 -3.34
CA ILE A 181 11.51 5.60 -1.93
C ILE A 181 12.56 6.37 -1.14
N LEU A 182 13.85 6.04 -1.31
CA LEU A 182 14.94 6.75 -0.64
C LEU A 182 14.95 8.23 -1.02
N GLN A 183 14.93 8.54 -2.32
CA GLN A 183 14.91 9.92 -2.81
C GLN A 183 13.68 10.69 -2.30
N PHE A 184 12.51 10.05 -2.30
CA PHE A 184 11.29 10.64 -1.77
C PHE A 184 11.42 10.96 -0.27
N LEU A 185 11.88 10.01 0.55
CA LEU A 185 12.03 10.21 1.98
C LEU A 185 13.10 11.27 2.29
N GLU A 186 14.23 11.28 1.59
CA GLU A 186 15.26 12.31 1.74
C GLU A 186 14.74 13.70 1.39
N LEU A 187 13.94 13.82 0.33
CA LEU A 187 13.34 15.09 -0.07
C LEU A 187 12.34 15.61 0.98
N GLN A 188 11.52 14.73 1.56
CA GLN A 188 10.46 15.13 2.49
C GLN A 188 10.92 15.27 3.95
N LEU A 189 11.96 14.54 4.35
CA LEU A 189 12.44 14.51 5.75
C LEU A 189 13.82 15.17 5.92
N GLY A 190 14.48 15.52 4.81
CA GLY A 190 15.84 16.06 4.76
C GLY A 190 16.91 14.96 4.69
N SER A 191 18.00 15.25 3.97
CA SER A 191 19.14 14.34 3.84
C SER A 191 19.85 14.07 5.17
N VAL A 192 20.33 12.85 5.35
CA VAL A 192 21.31 12.50 6.39
C VAL A 192 22.66 13.00 5.89
N ALA A 193 23.28 13.96 6.59
CA ALA A 193 24.68 14.28 6.34
C ALA A 193 25.47 12.98 6.47
N ALA A 194 26.05 12.52 5.35
CA ALA A 194 26.71 11.23 5.27
C ALA A 194 27.64 11.05 6.49
N MET A 195 27.32 10.10 7.36
CA MET A 195 28.28 9.65 8.36
C MET A 195 29.44 9.06 7.56
N LYS A 196 30.56 9.81 7.53
CA LYS A 196 31.83 9.26 7.10
C LYS A 196 32.09 8.03 7.97
N LEU A 197 32.06 6.85 7.35
CA LEU A 197 32.64 5.64 7.90
C LEU A 197 34.16 5.83 8.05
#